data_AF-A0A4Z0N8M7-F1
#
_entry.id   AF-A0A4Z0N8M7-F1
#
_cell.length_a   1.000
_cell.length_b   1.000
_cell.length_c   1.000
_cell.angle_alpha   90.00
_cell.angle_beta   90.00
_cell.angle_gamma   90.00
#
_symmetry.space_group_name_H-M   'P 1'
#
loop_
_entity.id
_entity.type
_entity.pdbx_description
1 polymer ?
#
loop_
_entity_poly.entity_id
_entity_poly.type
_entity_poly.pdbx_seq_one_letter_code
_entity_poly.pdbx_strand_id
1 'polypeptide(L)'
;MSNVADALLAATTSPFSSRGVLAAGLFSGFVGVAAVALPLSTKHKRWVFWTGWCGAAIFFALYVSNRGATASALTAAVCVFIAAIYAFYFTPFIKIGGRVRTFWISDAREDPDVPPPPKDSYVDRVTAPSMWWTLAGLGVITGAFALSMGWLAPVGIMGGALLAAPLATIGHLDRKDRFPVARGQFIPFAIVVLTSIPTLLWPVVAYFVAYFLTTPVEPVNDEPSPFIDSDT
;
A
#
# COMPACT_ATOMS: atom_id res chain seq x y z
N MET A 1 -7.29 19.74 -55.77
CA MET A 1 -7.92 20.17 -54.49
C MET A 1 -8.06 19.01 -53.49
N SER A 2 -7.25 17.93 -53.56
CA SER A 2 -7.30 16.80 -52.61
C SER A 2 -6.39 16.94 -51.38
N ASN A 3 -5.37 17.80 -51.42
CA ASN A 3 -4.32 17.82 -50.39
C ASN A 3 -4.73 18.38 -49.02
N VAL A 4 -5.81 19.17 -48.94
CA VAL A 4 -6.22 19.79 -47.66
C VAL A 4 -7.04 18.81 -46.82
N ALA A 5 -7.88 17.98 -47.45
CA ALA A 5 -8.63 16.92 -46.78
C ALA A 5 -7.70 15.79 -46.30
N ASP A 6 -6.71 15.42 -47.11
CA ASP A 6 -5.70 14.42 -46.73
C ASP A 6 -4.75 14.91 -45.64
N ALA A 7 -4.39 16.20 -45.63
CA ALA A 7 -3.61 16.80 -44.53
C ALA A 7 -4.42 16.91 -43.23
N LEU A 8 -5.73 17.17 -43.31
CA LEU A 8 -6.62 17.18 -42.15
C LEU A 8 -6.90 15.76 -41.63
N LEU A 9 -6.99 14.76 -42.50
CA LEU A 9 -7.10 13.35 -42.11
C LEU A 9 -5.78 12.82 -41.51
N ALA A 10 -4.63 13.19 -42.08
CA ALA A 10 -3.31 12.88 -41.50
C ALA A 10 -3.10 13.56 -40.12
N ALA A 11 -3.71 14.72 -39.90
CA ALA A 11 -3.70 15.41 -38.60
C ALA A 11 -4.60 14.73 -37.54
N THR A 12 -5.53 13.85 -37.94
CA THR A 12 -6.38 13.10 -36.97
C THR A 12 -5.72 11.84 -36.41
N THR A 13 -4.63 11.35 -37.01
CA THR A 13 -3.82 10.28 -36.44
C THR A 13 -2.67 10.86 -35.64
N SER A 14 -2.94 11.37 -34.44
CA SER A 14 -1.86 11.82 -33.55
C SER A 14 -0.85 10.68 -33.34
N PRO A 15 0.45 10.85 -33.61
CA PRO A 15 1.45 9.78 -33.52
C PRO A 15 1.58 9.17 -32.11
N PHE A 16 1.08 9.89 -31.11
CA PHE A 16 1.07 9.51 -29.71
C PHE A 16 -0.01 8.49 -29.32
N SER A 17 -1.06 8.33 -30.13
CA SER A 17 -2.12 7.32 -29.93
C SER A 17 -1.81 5.99 -30.65
N SER A 18 -0.53 5.62 -30.75
CA SER A 18 -0.15 4.34 -31.34
C SER A 18 -0.14 3.24 -30.28
N ARG A 19 -0.59 2.04 -30.67
CA ARG A 19 -0.50 0.83 -29.83
C ARG A 19 0.94 0.57 -29.36
N GLY A 20 1.94 1.06 -30.09
CA GLY A 20 3.35 0.99 -29.72
C GLY A 20 3.70 1.76 -28.45
N VAL A 21 3.16 2.97 -28.26
CA VAL A 21 3.41 3.77 -27.04
C VAL A 21 2.81 3.08 -25.82
N LEU A 22 1.60 2.53 -25.97
CA LEU A 22 0.96 1.74 -24.90
C LEU A 22 1.80 0.50 -24.55
N ALA A 23 2.25 -0.25 -25.57
CA ALA A 23 3.08 -1.43 -25.37
C ALA A 23 4.43 -1.09 -24.71
N ALA A 24 5.06 0.02 -25.09
CA ALA A 24 6.28 0.52 -24.47
C ALA A 24 6.06 0.88 -22.99
N GLY A 25 4.93 1.50 -22.66
CA GLY A 25 4.54 1.79 -21.27
C GLY A 25 4.37 0.52 -20.44
N LEU A 26 3.64 -0.48 -20.97
CA LEU A 26 3.46 -1.78 -20.32
C LEU A 26 4.79 -2.51 -20.12
N PHE A 27 5.64 -2.55 -21.15
CA PHE A 27 6.95 -3.17 -21.08
C PHE A 27 7.85 -2.49 -20.04
N SER A 28 7.90 -1.16 -20.03
CA SER A 28 8.67 -0.39 -19.04
C SER A 28 8.20 -0.66 -17.61
N GLY A 29 6.88 -0.73 -17.39
CA GLY A 29 6.29 -1.08 -16.09
C GLY A 29 6.61 -2.52 -15.68
N PHE A 30 6.55 -3.47 -16.63
CA PHE A 30 6.93 -4.86 -16.40
C PHE A 30 8.41 -4.99 -16.01
N VAL A 31 9.32 -4.30 -16.70
CA VAL A 31 10.75 -4.24 -16.32
C VAL A 31 10.91 -3.68 -14.91
N GLY A 32 10.13 -2.65 -14.57
CA GLY A 32 10.10 -2.09 -13.22
C GLY A 32 9.76 -3.14 -12.16
N VAL A 33 8.69 -3.92 -12.36
CA VAL A 33 8.29 -5.01 -11.45
C VAL A 33 9.32 -6.15 -11.43
N ALA A 34 9.82 -6.56 -12.60
CA ALA A 34 10.79 -7.64 -12.74
C ALA A 34 12.12 -7.33 -12.05
N ALA A 35 12.44 -6.05 -11.79
CA ALA A 35 13.65 -5.62 -11.09
C ALA A 35 13.83 -6.31 -9.72
N VAL A 36 12.75 -6.70 -9.05
CA VAL A 36 12.79 -7.41 -7.75
C VAL A 36 13.50 -8.76 -7.85
N ALA A 37 13.29 -9.47 -8.96
CA ALA A 37 13.79 -10.82 -9.20
C ALA A 37 15.20 -10.87 -9.83
N LEU A 38 15.75 -9.73 -10.25
CA LEU A 38 17.07 -9.71 -10.89
C LEU A 38 18.18 -10.06 -9.89
N PRO A 39 19.23 -10.81 -10.27
CA PRO A 39 20.38 -11.09 -9.40
C PRO A 39 21.35 -9.89 -9.35
N LEU A 40 20.83 -8.72 -8.97
CA LEU A 40 21.57 -7.45 -8.89
C LEU A 40 21.65 -6.96 -7.44
N SER A 41 22.63 -6.11 -7.14
CA SER A 41 22.67 -5.38 -5.86
C SER A 41 21.40 -4.53 -5.65
N THR A 42 20.97 -4.33 -4.40
CA THR A 42 19.76 -3.55 -4.06
C THR A 42 19.79 -2.13 -4.62
N LYS A 43 20.98 -1.50 -4.73
CA LYS A 43 21.14 -0.18 -5.36
C LYS A 43 20.74 -0.20 -6.83
N HIS A 44 21.17 -1.21 -7.59
CA HIS A 44 20.84 -1.34 -9.00
C HIS A 44 19.37 -1.74 -9.19
N LYS A 45 18.84 -2.65 -8.36
CA LYS A 45 17.41 -3.00 -8.38
C LYS A 45 16.52 -1.78 -8.19
N ARG A 46 16.83 -0.92 -7.20
CA ARG A 46 16.15 0.36 -6.97
C ARG A 46 16.17 1.25 -8.20
N TRP A 47 17.34 1.39 -8.82
CA TRP A 47 17.49 2.23 -10.00
C TRP A 47 16.65 1.70 -11.18
N VAL A 48 16.74 0.41 -11.50
CA VAL A 48 15.96 -0.22 -12.57
C VAL A 48 14.45 -0.13 -12.31
N PHE A 49 14.03 -0.35 -11.05
CA PHE A 49 12.63 -0.21 -10.64
C PHE A 49 12.10 1.20 -10.95
N TRP A 50 12.78 2.23 -10.44
CA TRP A 50 12.31 3.61 -10.57
C TRP A 50 12.42 4.13 -12.02
N THR A 51 13.46 3.77 -12.76
CA THR A 51 13.54 4.16 -14.18
C THR A 51 12.49 3.46 -15.03
N GLY A 52 12.20 2.18 -14.76
CA GLY A 52 11.12 1.43 -15.41
C GLY A 52 9.75 2.06 -15.18
N TRP A 53 9.42 2.41 -13.93
CA TRP A 53 8.14 3.05 -13.59
C TRP A 53 8.02 4.49 -14.08
N CYS A 54 9.10 5.29 -14.03
CA CYS A 54 9.11 6.62 -14.63
C CYS A 54 8.95 6.56 -16.15
N GLY A 55 9.61 5.61 -16.82
CA GLY A 55 9.43 5.35 -18.24
C GLY A 55 7.98 4.98 -18.58
N ALA A 56 7.38 4.09 -17.79
CA ALA A 56 5.98 3.71 -17.94
C ALA A 56 5.04 4.91 -17.81
N ALA A 57 5.26 5.75 -16.79
CA ALA A 57 4.47 6.95 -16.55
C ALA A 57 4.55 7.93 -17.74
N ILE A 58 5.75 8.13 -18.30
CA ILE A 58 5.95 8.99 -19.48
C ILE A 58 5.20 8.41 -20.69
N PHE A 59 5.37 7.12 -20.99
CA PHE A 59 4.70 6.50 -22.14
C PHE A 59 3.18 6.50 -21.99
N PHE A 60 2.63 6.20 -20.81
CA PHE A 60 1.19 6.28 -20.60
C PHE A 60 0.65 7.72 -20.67
N ALA A 61 1.39 8.70 -20.16
CA ALA A 61 1.03 10.10 -20.29
C ALA A 61 1.00 10.56 -21.76
N LEU A 62 1.98 10.13 -22.56
CA LEU A 62 2.02 10.37 -24.00
C LEU A 62 0.84 9.68 -24.70
N TYR A 63 0.54 8.44 -24.34
CA TYR A 63 -0.60 7.69 -24.90
C TYR A 63 -1.95 8.42 -24.71
N VAL A 64 -2.14 9.06 -23.55
CA VAL A 64 -3.38 9.77 -23.19
C VAL A 64 -3.32 11.27 -23.54
N SER A 65 -2.23 11.76 -24.15
CA SER A 65 -2.02 13.20 -24.42
C SER A 65 -3.08 13.86 -25.29
N ASN A 66 -3.71 13.10 -26.18
CA ASN A 66 -4.82 13.59 -26.99
C ASN A 66 -6.08 13.96 -26.18
N ARG A 67 -6.20 13.49 -24.92
CA ARG A 67 -7.29 13.84 -23.99
C ARG A 67 -7.01 15.10 -23.18
N GLY A 68 -5.87 15.76 -23.43
CA GLY A 68 -5.46 17.00 -22.77
C GLY A 68 -4.45 16.81 -21.64
N ALA A 69 -3.78 17.91 -21.29
CA ALA A 69 -2.67 17.91 -20.33
C ALA A 69 -3.07 17.37 -18.94
N THR A 70 -4.29 17.67 -18.49
CA THR A 70 -4.81 17.18 -17.20
C THR A 70 -4.90 15.66 -17.18
N ALA A 71 -5.41 15.03 -18.25
CA ALA A 71 -5.54 13.59 -18.32
C ALA A 71 -4.17 12.91 -18.32
N SER A 72 -3.21 13.42 -19.10
CA SER A 72 -1.83 12.94 -19.10
C SER A 72 -1.16 13.06 -17.73
N ALA A 73 -1.30 14.20 -17.07
CA ALA A 73 -0.71 14.43 -15.76
C ALA A 73 -1.31 13.48 -14.70
N LEU A 74 -2.63 13.28 -14.72
CA LEU A 74 -3.30 12.32 -13.84
C LEU A 74 -2.85 10.89 -14.11
N THR A 75 -2.73 10.48 -15.38
CA THR A 75 -2.24 9.14 -15.74
C THR A 75 -0.80 8.91 -15.26
N ALA A 76 0.09 9.88 -15.46
CA ALA A 76 1.47 9.81 -14.94
C ALA A 76 1.49 9.69 -13.42
N ALA A 77 0.73 10.55 -12.72
CA ALA A 77 0.66 10.58 -11.27
C ALA A 77 0.14 9.25 -10.70
N VAL A 78 -0.93 8.69 -11.27
CA VAL A 78 -1.48 7.39 -10.88
C VAL A 78 -0.45 6.27 -11.10
N CYS A 79 0.28 6.29 -12.21
CA CYS A 79 1.31 5.29 -12.50
C CYS A 79 2.44 5.31 -11.46
N VAL A 80 2.99 6.49 -11.15
CA VAL A 80 4.03 6.65 -10.12
C VAL A 80 3.50 6.32 -8.72
N PHE A 81 2.24 6.67 -8.44
CA PHE A 81 1.59 6.35 -7.17
C PHE A 81 1.44 4.83 -6.98
N ILE A 82 1.02 4.10 -8.01
CA ILE A 82 0.96 2.62 -8.00
C ILE A 82 2.36 2.05 -7.77
N ALA A 83 3.38 2.59 -8.44
CA ALA A 83 4.77 2.19 -8.23
C ALA A 83 5.21 2.38 -6.77
N ALA A 84 4.88 3.53 -6.17
CA ALA A 84 5.21 3.84 -4.79
C ALA A 84 4.49 2.91 -3.80
N ILE A 85 3.19 2.61 -4.04
CA ILE A 85 2.45 1.63 -3.23
C ILE A 85 3.12 0.26 -3.34
N TYR A 86 3.36 -0.22 -4.56
CA TYR A 86 4.02 -1.51 -4.78
C TYR A 86 5.37 -1.57 -4.08
N ALA A 87 6.18 -0.52 -4.25
CA ALA A 87 7.48 -0.42 -3.62
C ALA A 87 7.38 -0.46 -2.10
N PHE A 88 6.43 0.25 -1.50
CA PHE A 88 6.22 0.30 -0.06
C PHE A 88 5.85 -1.06 0.54
N TYR A 89 5.00 -1.85 -0.14
CA TYR A 89 4.51 -3.13 0.40
C TYR A 89 5.38 -4.34 0.09
N PHE A 90 6.16 -4.32 -1.00
CA PHE A 90 6.80 -5.53 -1.51
C PHE A 90 8.31 -5.43 -1.70
N THR A 91 8.92 -4.26 -1.47
CA THR A 91 10.34 -4.05 -1.81
C THR A 91 11.05 -3.09 -0.86
N PRO A 92 12.36 -3.22 -0.64
CA PRO A 92 13.15 -2.22 0.08
C PRO A 92 13.51 -1.00 -0.78
N PHE A 93 12.70 -0.60 -1.76
CA PHE A 93 13.13 0.34 -2.80
C PHE A 93 12.92 1.83 -2.51
N ILE A 94 12.10 2.16 -1.52
CA ILE A 94 11.93 3.55 -1.06
C ILE A 94 13.01 3.84 -0.01
N LYS A 95 14.01 4.68 -0.37
CA LYS A 95 15.04 5.16 0.56
C LYS A 95 14.95 6.68 0.69
N ILE A 96 14.67 7.18 1.89
CA ILE A 96 14.52 8.61 2.19
C ILE A 96 15.42 8.94 3.38
N GLY A 97 16.32 9.93 3.23
CA GLY A 97 17.21 10.37 4.31
C GLY A 97 18.09 9.26 4.86
N GLY A 98 18.61 8.38 3.98
CA GLY A 98 19.45 7.25 4.39
C GLY A 98 18.69 6.06 4.99
N ARG A 99 17.37 6.15 5.20
CA ARG A 99 16.56 5.07 5.77
C ARG A 99 15.62 4.45 4.74
N VAL A 100 15.50 3.13 4.77
CA VAL A 100 14.53 2.40 3.96
C VAL A 100 13.15 2.53 4.58
N ARG A 101 12.13 2.82 3.77
CA ARG A 101 10.73 2.97 4.19
C ARG A 101 9.90 1.87 3.54
N THR A 102 9.49 0.90 4.35
CA THR A 102 8.71 -0.26 3.92
C THR A 102 7.59 -0.55 4.90
N PHE A 103 6.59 -1.29 4.42
CA PHE A 103 5.53 -1.82 5.27
C PHE A 103 6.06 -2.90 6.23
N TRP A 104 6.88 -3.82 5.70
CA TRP A 104 7.49 -4.91 6.47
C TRP A 104 8.79 -4.47 7.13
N ILE A 105 8.94 -4.79 8.42
CA ILE A 105 10.15 -4.55 9.20
C ILE A 105 11.31 -5.41 8.68
N SER A 106 11.04 -6.64 8.21
CA SER A 106 12.06 -7.53 7.63
C SER A 106 12.79 -6.90 6.44
N ASP A 107 12.04 -6.22 5.57
CA ASP A 107 12.60 -5.66 4.33
C ASP A 107 13.44 -4.42 4.62
N ALA A 108 13.17 -3.74 5.75
CA ALA A 108 14.01 -2.66 6.22
C ALA A 108 15.37 -3.14 6.72
N ARG A 109 15.51 -4.42 7.12
CA ARG A 109 16.73 -5.02 7.73
C ARG A 109 17.84 -5.38 6.74
N GLU A 110 17.68 -5.14 5.44
CA GLU A 110 18.81 -5.25 4.48
C GLU A 110 19.92 -4.21 4.73
N ASP A 111 19.72 -3.23 5.62
CA ASP A 111 20.71 -2.24 6.03
C ASP A 111 21.33 -2.64 7.40
N PRO A 112 22.67 -2.75 7.57
CA PRO A 112 23.32 -3.28 8.79
C PRO A 112 23.07 -2.48 10.08
N ASP A 113 22.55 -1.25 9.98
CA ASP A 113 22.35 -0.34 11.12
C ASP A 113 20.87 -0.26 11.60
N VAL A 114 20.06 -1.28 11.31
CA VAL A 114 18.61 -1.21 11.59
C VAL A 114 18.34 -1.53 13.06
N PRO A 115 17.69 -0.61 13.81
CA PRO A 115 17.33 -0.86 15.20
C PRO A 115 16.36 -2.05 15.32
N PRO A 116 16.30 -2.71 16.49
CA PRO A 116 15.33 -3.76 16.73
C PRO A 116 13.89 -3.28 16.47
N PRO A 117 12.94 -4.18 16.17
CA PRO A 117 11.54 -3.83 16.01
C PRO A 117 11.06 -2.94 17.15
N PRO A 118 10.31 -1.87 16.85
CA PRO A 118 9.60 -1.15 17.87
C PRO A 118 8.71 -2.10 18.69
N LYS A 119 8.68 -1.92 20.02
CA LYS A 119 7.90 -2.76 20.93
C LYS A 119 6.40 -2.75 20.61
N ASP A 120 5.91 -1.70 19.95
CA ASP A 120 4.54 -1.54 19.51
C ASP A 120 4.27 -2.12 18.10
N SER A 121 5.18 -2.91 17.55
CA SER A 121 4.94 -3.60 16.27
C SER A 121 3.94 -4.76 16.39
N TYR A 122 3.21 -5.03 15.31
CA TYR A 122 2.33 -6.18 15.21
C TYR A 122 3.16 -7.40 14.81
N VAL A 123 3.28 -8.36 15.75
CA VAL A 123 3.96 -9.65 15.55
C VAL A 123 5.40 -9.49 15.03
N ASP A 124 6.10 -8.43 15.45
CA ASP A 124 7.45 -8.07 14.99
C ASP A 124 7.61 -7.90 13.47
N ARG A 125 6.49 -7.76 12.74
CA ARG A 125 6.46 -7.70 11.27
C ARG A 125 6.11 -6.33 10.72
N VAL A 126 5.19 -5.61 11.35
CA VAL A 126 4.66 -4.32 10.85
C VAL A 126 4.59 -3.33 11.99
N THR A 127 5.07 -2.11 11.79
CA THR A 127 4.97 -1.05 12.81
C THR A 127 3.52 -0.58 12.99
N ALA A 128 3.15 -0.13 14.20
CA ALA A 128 1.80 0.38 14.45
C ALA A 128 1.40 1.53 13.51
N PRO A 129 2.25 2.55 13.26
CA PRO A 129 1.91 3.61 12.31
C PRO A 129 1.65 3.09 10.89
N SER A 130 2.51 2.20 10.36
CA SER A 130 2.32 1.64 9.01
C SER A 130 1.00 0.90 8.89
N MET A 131 0.68 0.04 9.86
CA MET A 131 -0.58 -0.72 9.87
C MET A 131 -1.80 0.22 9.91
N TRP A 132 -1.81 1.20 10.81
CA TRP A 132 -2.95 2.11 10.96
C TRP A 132 -3.15 3.01 9.74
N TRP A 133 -2.08 3.50 9.12
CA TRP A 133 -2.20 4.25 7.86
C TRP A 133 -2.68 3.38 6.69
N THR A 134 -2.28 2.11 6.64
CA THR A 134 -2.82 1.14 5.67
C THR A 134 -4.33 0.94 5.86
N LEU A 135 -4.78 0.75 7.11
CA LEU A 135 -6.21 0.60 7.42
C LEU A 135 -6.99 1.89 7.12
N ALA A 136 -6.42 3.06 7.39
CA ALA A 136 -7.02 4.34 7.04
C ALA A 136 -7.19 4.48 5.51
N GLY A 137 -6.17 4.13 4.73
CA GLY A 137 -6.25 4.11 3.27
C GLY A 137 -7.30 3.13 2.74
N LEU A 138 -7.34 1.91 3.29
CA LEU A 138 -8.37 0.92 2.96
C LEU A 138 -9.77 1.42 3.35
N GLY A 139 -9.89 2.12 4.48
CA GLY A 139 -11.10 2.80 4.93
C GLY A 139 -11.59 3.83 3.92
N VAL A 140 -10.71 4.73 3.47
CA VAL A 140 -11.05 5.72 2.42
C VAL A 140 -11.58 5.05 1.16
N ILE A 141 -10.90 3.99 0.68
CA ILE A 141 -11.29 3.27 -0.53
C ILE A 141 -12.68 2.64 -0.35
N THR A 142 -12.86 1.85 0.71
CA THR A 142 -14.10 1.11 0.96
C THR A 142 -15.28 2.04 1.28
N GLY A 143 -15.05 3.12 2.04
CA GLY A 143 -16.03 4.16 2.31
C GLY A 143 -16.45 4.93 1.06
N ALA A 144 -15.50 5.28 0.18
CA ALA A 144 -15.81 5.92 -1.10
C ALA A 144 -16.64 5.01 -2.02
N PHE A 145 -16.33 3.71 -2.06
CA PHE A 145 -17.13 2.72 -2.80
C PHE A 145 -18.55 2.57 -2.23
N ALA A 146 -18.70 2.53 -0.91
CA ALA A 146 -20.01 2.46 -0.28
C ALA A 146 -20.85 3.72 -0.56
N LEU A 147 -20.23 4.91 -0.62
CA LEU A 147 -20.91 6.14 -1.02
C LEU A 147 -21.34 6.13 -2.49
N SER A 148 -20.51 5.62 -3.39
CA SER A 148 -20.79 5.67 -4.83
C SER A 148 -21.81 4.62 -5.29
N MET A 149 -21.74 3.42 -4.72
CA MET A 149 -22.58 2.28 -5.14
C MET A 149 -23.76 2.02 -4.20
N GLY A 150 -23.77 2.65 -3.02
CA GLY A 150 -24.72 2.38 -1.95
C GLY A 150 -24.27 1.22 -1.06
N TRP A 151 -24.53 1.37 0.24
CA TRP A 151 -24.12 0.39 1.25
C TRP A 151 -24.77 -1.00 1.07
N LEU A 152 -26.03 -1.04 0.67
CA LEU A 152 -26.78 -2.30 0.47
C LEU A 152 -26.40 -3.03 -0.81
N ALA A 153 -25.63 -2.40 -1.70
CA ALA A 153 -25.09 -3.12 -2.85
C ALA A 153 -24.11 -4.19 -2.35
N PRO A 154 -24.05 -5.38 -2.98
CA PRO A 154 -23.12 -6.43 -2.60
C PRO A 154 -21.67 -5.93 -2.48
N VAL A 155 -21.27 -5.00 -3.36
CA VAL A 155 -19.94 -4.37 -3.35
C VAL A 155 -19.70 -3.52 -2.10
N GLY A 156 -20.72 -2.79 -1.63
CA GLY A 156 -20.65 -2.00 -0.40
C GLY A 156 -20.44 -2.90 0.82
N ILE A 157 -21.25 -3.96 0.95
CA ILE A 157 -21.15 -4.96 2.02
C ILE A 157 -19.75 -5.62 2.01
N MET A 158 -19.30 -6.07 0.84
CA MET A 158 -17.97 -6.68 0.67
C MET A 158 -16.83 -5.71 1.03
N GLY A 159 -16.93 -4.45 0.62
CA GLY A 159 -15.94 -3.42 0.96
C GLY A 159 -15.86 -3.18 2.47
N GLY A 160 -17.02 -3.09 3.13
CA GLY A 160 -17.07 -3.05 4.58
C GLY A 160 -16.43 -4.28 5.23
N ALA A 161 -16.64 -5.48 4.68
CA ALA A 161 -16.13 -6.73 5.24
C ALA A 161 -14.62 -6.84 5.11
N LEU A 162 -14.11 -6.38 3.97
CA LEU A 162 -12.68 -6.28 3.70
C LEU A 162 -11.96 -5.39 4.72
N LEU A 163 -12.61 -4.34 5.23
CA LEU A 163 -12.04 -3.48 6.28
C LEU A 163 -12.28 -4.04 7.69
N ALA A 164 -13.45 -4.61 7.94
CA ALA A 164 -13.84 -5.08 9.27
C ALA A 164 -13.03 -6.28 9.77
N ALA A 165 -12.73 -7.24 8.89
CA ALA A 165 -11.93 -8.42 9.26
C ALA A 165 -10.51 -8.07 9.78
N PRO A 166 -9.70 -7.25 9.07
CA PRO A 166 -8.41 -6.82 9.60
C PRO A 166 -8.59 -5.92 10.83
N LEU A 167 -9.60 -5.06 10.90
CA LEU A 167 -9.86 -4.26 12.11
C LEU A 167 -10.18 -5.12 13.34
N ALA A 168 -10.99 -6.17 13.20
CA ALA A 168 -11.23 -7.12 14.28
C ALA A 168 -9.93 -7.82 14.71
N THR A 169 -9.12 -8.25 13.74
CA THR A 169 -7.79 -8.84 14.03
C THR A 169 -6.91 -7.89 14.81
N ILE A 170 -6.87 -6.61 14.41
CA ILE A 170 -6.04 -5.59 15.06
C ILE A 170 -6.58 -5.21 16.44
N GLY A 171 -7.90 -5.12 16.62
CA GLY A 171 -8.52 -4.92 17.94
C GLY A 171 -8.18 -6.06 18.91
N HIS A 172 -8.24 -7.30 18.43
CA HIS A 172 -7.79 -8.47 19.20
C HIS A 172 -6.31 -8.35 19.59
N LEU A 173 -5.42 -8.06 18.64
CA LEU A 173 -3.98 -7.93 18.92
C LEU A 173 -3.65 -6.78 19.86
N ASP A 174 -4.26 -5.61 19.69
CA ASP A 174 -4.07 -4.46 20.58
C ASP A 174 -4.42 -4.82 22.02
N ARG A 175 -5.55 -5.51 22.23
CA ARG A 175 -5.95 -5.92 23.58
C ARG A 175 -5.09 -7.04 24.14
N LYS A 176 -4.83 -8.06 23.32
CA LYS A 176 -4.00 -9.23 23.70
C LYS A 176 -2.66 -8.79 24.27
N ASP A 177 -2.03 -7.82 23.60
CA ASP A 177 -0.71 -7.28 23.93
C ASP A 177 -0.77 -6.10 24.93
N ARG A 178 -1.95 -5.82 25.52
CA ARG A 178 -2.19 -4.75 26.52
C ARG A 178 -1.91 -3.33 26.02
N PHE A 179 -1.99 -3.09 24.71
CA PHE A 179 -1.89 -1.75 24.17
C PHE A 179 -3.22 -0.98 24.32
N PRO A 180 -3.17 0.35 24.45
CA PRO A 180 -4.36 1.17 24.37
C PRO A 180 -5.00 1.07 22.98
N VAL A 181 -6.25 1.51 22.87
CA VAL A 181 -6.97 1.62 21.59
C VAL A 181 -6.07 2.27 20.53
N ALA A 182 -5.97 1.60 19.39
CA ALA A 182 -5.17 1.97 18.23
C ALA A 182 -3.67 2.17 18.49
N ARG A 183 -3.11 1.63 19.58
CA ARG A 183 -1.72 1.86 20.02
C ARG A 183 -1.33 3.36 19.99
N GLY A 184 -2.27 4.25 20.28
CA GLY A 184 -2.08 5.70 20.25
C GLY A 184 -2.12 6.38 18.87
N GLN A 185 -2.41 5.65 17.79
CA GLN A 185 -2.49 6.17 16.41
C GLN A 185 -3.85 6.84 16.13
N PHE A 186 -4.17 7.90 16.88
CA PHE A 186 -5.50 8.52 16.86
C PHE A 186 -5.87 9.19 15.54
N ILE A 187 -4.90 9.77 14.83
CA ILE A 187 -5.15 10.43 13.53
C ILE A 187 -5.63 9.41 12.48
N PRO A 188 -4.86 8.34 12.14
CA PRO A 188 -5.34 7.35 11.20
C PRO A 188 -6.56 6.59 11.71
N PHE A 189 -6.69 6.36 13.02
CA PHE A 189 -7.90 5.78 13.60
C PHE A 189 -9.15 6.66 13.35
N ALA A 190 -9.05 7.97 13.55
CA ALA A 190 -10.15 8.90 13.26
C ALA A 190 -10.55 8.85 11.76
N ILE A 191 -9.58 8.73 10.85
CA ILE A 191 -9.86 8.54 9.42
C ILE A 191 -10.64 7.24 9.20
N VAL A 192 -10.24 6.12 9.81
CA VAL A 192 -10.98 4.85 9.75
C VAL A 192 -12.42 5.02 10.24
N VAL A 193 -12.62 5.72 11.36
CA VAL A 193 -13.95 5.96 11.92
C VAL A 193 -14.83 6.75 10.95
N LEU A 194 -14.33 7.88 10.46
CA LEU A 194 -15.06 8.76 9.53
C LEU A 194 -15.38 8.05 8.22
N THR A 195 -14.41 7.31 7.68
CA THR A 195 -14.58 6.57 6.42
C THR A 195 -15.45 5.32 6.56
N SER A 196 -15.74 4.89 7.79
CA SER A 196 -16.70 3.82 8.07
C SER A 196 -18.15 4.30 8.21
N ILE A 197 -18.42 5.61 8.24
CA ILE A 197 -19.80 6.14 8.31
C ILE A 197 -20.66 5.62 7.14
N PRO A 198 -20.19 5.66 5.87
CA PRO A 198 -20.95 5.10 4.74
C PRO A 198 -21.21 3.60 4.84
N THR A 199 -20.43 2.90 5.67
CA THR A 199 -20.60 1.47 5.95
C THR A 199 -21.35 1.22 7.27
N LEU A 200 -22.13 2.18 7.76
CA LEU A 200 -22.88 2.07 9.02
C LEU A 200 -21.98 1.76 10.24
N LEU A 201 -20.72 2.21 10.21
CA LEU A 201 -19.71 2.06 11.26
C LEU A 201 -19.36 0.61 11.64
N TRP A 202 -19.86 -0.39 10.93
CA TRP A 202 -19.65 -1.78 11.31
C TRP A 202 -18.17 -2.21 11.39
N PRO A 203 -17.21 -1.70 10.58
CA PRO A 203 -15.80 -2.07 10.73
C PRO A 203 -15.21 -1.58 12.05
N VAL A 204 -15.64 -0.40 12.50
CA VAL A 204 -15.26 0.17 13.80
C VAL A 204 -15.87 -0.63 14.94
N VAL A 205 -17.12 -1.04 14.80
CA VAL A 205 -17.77 -1.95 15.76
C VAL A 205 -17.00 -3.26 15.86
N ALA A 206 -16.58 -3.84 14.74
CA ALA A 206 -15.79 -5.07 14.72
C ALA A 206 -14.44 -4.92 15.46
N TYR A 207 -13.75 -3.79 15.29
CA TYR A 207 -12.55 -3.45 16.06
C TYR A 207 -12.83 -3.46 17.57
N PHE A 208 -13.84 -2.71 18.03
CA PHE A 208 -14.13 -2.59 19.46
C PHE A 208 -14.64 -3.87 20.07
N VAL A 209 -15.50 -4.63 19.37
CA VAL A 209 -15.96 -5.94 19.82
C VAL A 209 -14.78 -6.87 20.04
N ALA A 210 -13.86 -6.97 19.07
CA ALA A 210 -12.66 -7.78 19.24
C ALA A 210 -11.76 -7.26 20.38
N TYR A 211 -11.58 -5.94 20.49
CA TYR A 211 -10.78 -5.33 21.55
C TYR A 211 -11.33 -5.60 22.94
N PHE A 212 -12.64 -5.51 23.16
CA PHE A 212 -13.22 -5.69 24.50
C PHE A 212 -13.51 -7.14 24.86
N LEU A 213 -13.75 -8.01 23.88
CA LEU A 213 -13.94 -9.45 24.14
C LEU A 213 -12.63 -10.23 24.32
N THR A 214 -11.49 -9.62 23.99
CA THR A 214 -10.19 -10.30 24.14
C THR A 214 -9.67 -10.17 25.58
N THR A 215 -9.32 -11.31 26.15
CA THR A 215 -8.60 -11.35 27.44
C THR A 215 -7.11 -11.06 27.21
N PRO A 216 -6.50 -10.11 27.96
CA PRO A 216 -5.08 -9.85 27.85
C PRO A 216 -4.25 -11.06 28.29
N VAL A 217 -3.18 -11.37 27.55
CA VAL A 217 -2.25 -12.44 27.93
C VAL A 217 -1.30 -11.90 29.00
N GLU A 218 -0.95 -12.71 29.99
CA GLU A 218 0.10 -12.34 30.94
C GLU A 218 1.46 -12.36 30.23
N PRO A 219 2.32 -11.37 30.47
CA PRO A 219 3.69 -11.46 29.98
C PRO A 219 4.27 -12.76 30.52
N VAL A 220 4.78 -13.60 29.62
CA VAL A 220 5.62 -14.72 30.03
C VAL A 220 6.79 -14.07 30.75
N ASN A 221 6.83 -14.21 32.07
CA ASN A 221 8.02 -13.87 32.83
C ASN A 221 9.07 -14.86 32.34
N ASP A 222 9.92 -14.42 31.42
CA ASP A 222 11.19 -15.07 31.13
C ASP A 222 12.07 -14.93 32.37
N GLU A 223 11.66 -15.51 33.49
CA GLU A 223 12.62 -15.91 34.50
C GLU A 223 13.57 -16.87 33.80
N PRO A 224 14.89 -16.66 33.86
CA PRO A 224 15.86 -17.60 33.31
C PRO A 224 15.49 -18.96 33.87
N SER A 225 15.05 -19.90 33.02
CA SER A 225 14.88 -21.27 33.47
C SER A 225 16.22 -21.64 34.10
N PRO A 226 16.27 -21.99 35.40
CA PRO A 226 17.53 -22.45 35.99
C PRO A 226 17.97 -23.59 35.09
N PHE A 227 19.16 -23.43 34.50
CA PHE A 227 19.78 -24.45 33.65
C PHE A 227 19.64 -25.76 34.41
N ILE A 228 18.74 -26.63 33.95
CA ILE A 228 18.73 -28.01 34.39
C ILE A 228 19.94 -28.58 33.67
N ASP A 229 21.09 -28.56 34.34
CA ASP A 229 22.24 -29.37 33.96
C ASP A 229 21.75 -30.82 33.94
N SER A 230 21.41 -31.30 32.74
CA SER A 230 21.13 -32.71 32.50
C SER A 230 22.47 -33.44 32.37
N ASP A 231 23.17 -33.57 33.50
CA ASP A 231 24.27 -34.52 33.66
C ASP A 231 23.68 -35.90 34.00
N THR A 232 23.33 -36.68 32.97
CA THR A 232 23.22 -38.15 33.03
C THR A 232 23.46 -38.77 31.66
#